data_AF-A0A7S3HZR4-F1
#
_entry.id   AF-A0A7S3HZR4-F1
#
_cell.length_a   1.000
_cell.length_b   1.000
_cell.length_c   1.000
_cell.angle_alpha   90.00
_cell.angle_beta   90.00
_cell.angle_gamma   90.00
#
_symmetry.space_group_name_H-M   'P 1'
#
loop_
_entity.id
_entity.type
_entity.pdbx_description
1 polymer ?
#
loop_
_entity_poly.entity_id
_entity_poly.type
_entity_poly.pdbx_seq_one_letter_code
_entity_poly.pdbx_strand_id
1 'polypeptide(L)'
;MANHDAPQVVTVEQRQKAYAAGYQTKAACDSIEYSSFIDRRENLTAKKTAMSINETLSYATEQTSQEMGTYRFLMINYKLWSVAIPSIAAQLVIMLVETISMMFVGRLNDTFAIAGVGLAIIFMNVTTMVPLSGLNSAISVLAAVAYGKKDFAECERVLQRGRILCLIATVPLFFIAISCGSIMTAMGVEEEVANHSQNYSYFFFFALASHCQFDCYRSYLNSTGQ
;
A
#
# COMPACT_ATOMS: atom_id res chain seq x y z
N MET A 1 -32.29 25.53 20.35
CA MET A 1 -31.38 26.21 19.41
C MET A 1 -29.97 25.90 19.86
N ALA A 2 -29.35 24.86 19.27
CA ALA A 2 -28.25 24.94 18.28
C ALA A 2 -26.91 25.32 18.94
N ASN A 3 -25.76 24.69 18.75
CA ASN A 3 -25.21 23.73 17.78
C ASN A 3 -23.87 23.24 18.39
N HIS A 4 -23.50 21.95 18.36
CA HIS A 4 -22.72 21.25 17.32
C HIS A 4 -21.21 21.11 17.66
N ASP A 5 -20.74 19.87 17.54
CA ASP A 5 -19.39 19.26 17.53
C ASP A 5 -18.15 20.14 17.30
N ALA A 6 -17.00 19.72 17.87
CA ALA A 6 -15.80 19.32 17.11
C ALA A 6 -14.60 18.89 18.00
N PRO A 7 -13.77 17.94 17.54
CA PRO A 7 -12.68 17.31 18.30
C PRO A 7 -11.36 18.10 18.27
N GLN A 8 -10.54 17.89 19.29
CA GLN A 8 -9.22 18.51 19.53
C GLN A 8 -8.28 18.35 18.32
N VAL A 9 -8.15 19.41 17.54
CA VAL A 9 -7.19 19.54 16.44
C VAL A 9 -5.80 19.76 17.06
N VAL A 10 -4.92 18.76 16.96
CA VAL A 10 -3.48 18.94 17.26
C VAL A 10 -2.95 20.04 16.34
N THR A 11 -2.66 21.19 16.92
CA THR A 11 -2.30 22.43 16.23
C THR A 11 -1.09 22.19 15.31
N VAL A 12 -1.18 22.64 14.06
CA VAL A 12 -0.13 22.53 13.01
C VAL A 12 1.24 22.99 13.52
N GLU A 13 1.24 23.91 14.48
CA GLU A 13 2.43 24.42 15.17
C GLU A 13 3.22 23.35 15.95
N GLN A 14 2.54 22.38 16.58
CA GLN A 14 3.20 21.27 17.30
C GLN A 14 3.81 20.25 16.34
N ARG A 15 3.16 20.00 15.19
CA ARG A 15 3.74 19.20 14.10
C ARG A 15 4.96 19.91 13.51
N GLN A 16 4.90 21.21 13.22
CA GLN A 16 6.05 21.98 12.73
C GLN A 16 7.22 21.99 13.71
N LYS A 17 6.98 22.08 15.02
CA LYS A 17 8.03 21.97 16.05
C LYS A 17 8.66 20.56 16.10
N ALA A 18 7.86 19.50 15.94
CA ALA A 18 8.38 18.12 15.86
C ALA A 18 9.16 17.85 14.55
N TYR A 19 8.70 18.38 13.41
CA TYR A 19 9.41 18.30 12.13
C TYR A 19 10.70 19.12 12.11
N ALA A 20 10.71 20.32 12.71
CA ALA A 20 11.91 21.15 12.84
C ALA A 20 12.95 20.49 13.76
N ALA A 21 12.52 19.87 14.86
CA ALA A 21 13.40 19.14 15.77
C ALA A 21 14.03 17.90 15.10
N GLY A 22 13.26 17.16 14.30
CA GLY A 22 13.76 16.01 13.50
C GLY A 22 14.68 16.42 12.35
N TYR A 23 14.50 17.62 11.78
CA TYR A 23 15.38 18.17 10.75
C TYR A 23 16.70 18.69 11.34
N GLN A 24 16.64 19.32 12.52
CA GLN A 24 17.82 19.81 13.25
C GLN A 24 18.72 18.66 13.73
N THR A 25 18.15 17.54 14.19
CA THR A 25 18.94 16.35 14.55
C THR A 25 19.55 15.65 13.34
N LYS A 26 18.84 15.61 12.20
CA LYS A 26 19.38 15.07 10.94
C LYS A 26 20.49 15.94 10.35
N ALA A 27 20.32 17.26 10.36
CA ALA A 27 21.34 18.22 9.95
C ALA A 27 22.56 18.23 10.90
N ALA A 28 22.35 18.04 12.21
CA ALA A 28 23.42 17.91 13.18
C ALA A 28 24.21 16.60 12.98
N CYS A 29 23.53 15.48 12.73
CA CYS A 29 24.16 14.19 12.43
C CYS A 29 24.97 14.25 11.12
N ASP A 30 24.39 14.84 10.06
CA ASP A 30 25.08 15.08 8.79
C ASP A 30 26.30 16.00 8.96
N SER A 31 26.24 17.02 9.84
CA SER A 31 27.36 17.94 10.09
C SER A 31 28.54 17.31 10.85
N ILE A 32 28.28 16.42 11.81
CA ILE A 32 29.31 15.72 12.60
C ILE A 32 29.98 14.62 11.77
N GLU A 33 29.21 13.91 10.93
CA GLU A 33 29.77 12.97 9.96
C GLU A 33 30.58 13.67 8.86
N TYR A 34 30.17 14.87 8.43
CA TYR A 34 30.94 15.67 7.46
C TYR A 34 32.27 16.16 8.03
N SER A 35 32.31 16.62 9.29
CA SER A 35 33.56 17.08 9.93
C SER A 35 34.56 15.94 10.15
N SER A 36 34.09 14.75 10.53
CA SER A 36 34.96 13.58 10.67
C SER A 36 35.49 13.06 9.32
N PHE A 37 34.76 13.30 8.21
CA PHE A 37 35.20 13.04 6.84
C PHE A 37 36.32 13.98 6.35
N ILE A 38 36.30 15.26 6.75
CA ILE A 38 37.36 16.24 6.41
C ILE A 38 38.66 15.94 7.17
N ASP A 39 38.57 15.58 8.45
CA ASP A 39 39.72 15.18 9.27
C ASP A 39 40.38 13.87 8.77
N ARG A 40 39.56 12.93 8.26
CA ARG A 40 40.06 11.72 7.57
C ARG A 40 40.72 12.03 6.22
N ARG A 41 40.27 13.07 5.51
CA ARG A 41 40.91 13.56 4.28
C ARG A 41 42.30 14.15 4.56
N GLU A 42 42.49 14.91 5.64
CA GLU A 42 43.80 15.46 6.01
C GLU A 42 44.81 14.34 6.31
N ASN A 43 44.42 13.33 7.09
CA ASN A 43 45.26 12.16 7.38
C ASN A 43 45.58 11.30 6.12
N LEU A 44 44.67 11.26 5.15
CA LEU A 44 44.90 10.63 3.84
C LEU A 44 45.86 11.44 2.95
N THR A 45 45.91 12.76 3.13
CA THR A 45 46.82 13.66 2.40
C THR A 45 48.25 13.51 2.92
N ALA A 46 48.43 13.30 4.23
CA ALA A 46 49.73 12.99 4.84
C ALA A 46 50.30 11.63 4.39
N LYS A 47 49.45 10.66 4.06
CA LYS A 47 49.85 9.33 3.55
C LYS A 47 50.14 9.30 2.04
N LYS A 48 49.88 10.40 1.31
CA LYS A 48 49.83 10.49 -0.16
C LYS A 48 51.11 11.01 -0.86
N THR A 49 52.13 11.45 -0.13
CA THR A 49 53.32 12.09 -0.75
C THR A 49 54.25 11.11 -1.49
N ALA A 50 53.97 9.80 -1.51
CA ALA A 50 54.86 8.79 -2.11
C ALA A 50 54.26 7.92 -3.23
N MET A 51 53.03 8.18 -3.71
CA MET A 51 52.40 7.30 -4.70
C MET A 51 51.56 8.07 -5.73
N SER A 52 51.72 7.67 -7.00
CA SER A 52 51.04 8.12 -8.21
C SER A 52 49.64 8.72 -7.97
N ILE A 53 49.52 10.05 -8.19
CA ILE A 53 48.29 10.83 -7.97
C ILE A 53 47.12 10.30 -8.83
N ASN A 54 47.40 9.71 -9.99
CA ASN A 54 46.37 9.27 -10.95
C ASN A 54 45.70 7.94 -10.55
N GLU A 55 46.49 6.97 -10.07
CA GLU A 55 45.94 5.71 -9.53
C GLU A 55 45.17 5.98 -8.24
N THR A 56 45.70 6.85 -7.38
CA THR A 56 45.07 7.17 -6.10
C THR A 56 43.73 7.89 -6.27
N LEU A 57 43.56 8.68 -7.33
CA LEU A 57 42.29 9.32 -7.67
C LEU A 57 41.26 8.30 -8.19
N SER A 58 41.70 7.31 -8.97
CA SER A 58 40.85 6.20 -9.44
C SER A 58 40.35 5.35 -8.26
N TYR A 59 41.24 4.92 -7.36
CA TYR A 59 40.88 4.13 -6.18
C TYR A 59 40.00 4.90 -5.19
N ALA A 60 40.25 6.20 -5.00
CA ALA A 60 39.40 7.04 -4.14
C ALA A 60 38.00 7.25 -4.74
N THR A 61 37.89 7.41 -6.06
CA THR A 61 36.60 7.57 -6.75
C THR A 61 35.78 6.28 -6.73
N GLU A 62 36.45 5.13 -6.83
CA GLU A 62 35.85 3.80 -6.78
C GLU A 62 35.41 3.42 -5.36
N GLN A 63 36.23 3.69 -4.33
CA GLN A 63 35.84 3.51 -2.92
C GLN A 63 34.71 4.44 -2.49
N THR A 64 34.71 5.70 -2.93
CA THR A 64 33.62 6.64 -2.61
C THR A 64 32.32 6.23 -3.30
N SER A 65 32.37 5.64 -4.50
CA SER A 65 31.20 5.07 -5.17
C SER A 65 30.68 3.80 -4.48
N GLN A 66 31.57 2.95 -3.93
CA GLN A 66 31.20 1.76 -3.18
C GLN A 66 30.57 2.09 -1.81
N GLU A 67 31.20 2.97 -1.03
CA GLU A 67 30.69 3.41 0.28
C GLU A 67 29.34 4.13 0.13
N MET A 68 29.22 5.06 -0.83
CA MET A 68 27.95 5.73 -1.13
C MET A 68 26.89 4.74 -1.63
N GLY A 69 27.28 3.65 -2.31
CA GLY A 69 26.41 2.54 -2.67
C GLY A 69 25.83 1.83 -1.45
N THR A 70 26.67 1.50 -0.46
CA THR A 70 26.26 0.84 0.79
C THR A 70 25.34 1.71 1.64
N TYR A 71 25.67 3.00 1.83
CA TYR A 71 24.80 3.94 2.56
C TYR A 71 23.47 4.18 1.86
N ARG A 72 23.45 4.25 0.52
CA ARG A 72 22.21 4.30 -0.26
C ARG A 72 21.39 3.03 -0.09
N PHE A 73 22.03 1.86 -0.05
CA PHE A 73 21.35 0.58 0.17
C PHE A 73 20.73 0.50 1.57
N LEU A 74 21.46 0.92 2.61
CA LEU A 74 20.96 0.97 3.99
C LEU A 74 19.79 1.97 4.10
N MET A 75 19.92 3.13 3.44
CA MET A 75 18.89 4.17 3.40
C MET A 75 17.59 3.71 2.73
N ILE A 76 17.71 2.99 1.61
CA ILE A 76 16.55 2.45 0.89
C ILE A 76 15.88 1.35 1.71
N ASN A 77 16.66 0.46 2.35
CA ASN A 77 16.10 -0.60 3.18
C ASN A 77 15.31 -0.05 4.37
N TYR A 78 15.85 0.90 5.15
CA TYR A 78 15.07 1.44 6.28
C TYR A 78 13.75 2.06 5.80
N LYS A 79 13.77 2.75 4.64
CA LYS A 79 12.59 3.46 4.13
C LYS A 79 11.54 2.48 3.64
N LEU A 80 11.95 1.40 2.96
CA LEU A 80 11.07 0.29 2.58
C LEU A 80 10.43 -0.36 3.80
N TRP A 81 11.21 -0.66 4.84
CA TRP A 81 10.69 -1.23 6.08
C TRP A 81 9.69 -0.30 6.77
N SER A 82 9.93 1.02 6.78
CA SER A 82 9.01 1.98 7.40
C SER A 82 7.63 2.05 6.75
N VAL A 83 7.53 1.78 5.45
CA VAL A 83 6.25 1.73 4.71
C VAL A 83 5.65 0.32 4.73
N ALA A 84 6.48 -0.72 4.70
CA ALA A 84 6.03 -2.11 4.71
C ALA A 84 5.39 -2.50 6.05
N ILE A 85 5.97 -2.11 7.18
CA ILE A 85 5.46 -2.44 8.53
C ILE A 85 3.99 -2.04 8.71
N PRO A 86 3.58 -0.77 8.50
CA PRO A 86 2.19 -0.37 8.66
C PRO A 86 1.26 -1.05 7.65
N SER A 87 1.72 -1.31 6.43
CA SER A 87 0.92 -1.99 5.41
C SER A 87 0.65 -3.47 5.78
N ILE A 88 1.66 -4.18 6.28
CA ILE A 88 1.53 -5.56 6.76
C ILE A 88 0.61 -5.60 7.98
N ALA A 89 0.80 -4.69 8.94
CA ALA A 89 -0.05 -4.59 10.13
C ALA A 89 -1.52 -4.34 9.75
N ALA A 90 -1.79 -3.43 8.82
CA ALA A 90 -3.14 -3.18 8.32
C ALA A 90 -3.75 -4.43 7.67
N GLN A 91 -2.97 -5.18 6.89
CA GLN A 91 -3.46 -6.40 6.24
C GLN A 91 -3.78 -7.51 7.26
N LEU A 92 -2.97 -7.64 8.31
CA LEU A 92 -3.23 -8.57 9.40
C LEU A 92 -4.54 -8.26 10.12
N VAL A 93 -4.81 -6.97 10.39
CA VAL A 93 -6.08 -6.56 11.02
C VAL A 93 -7.29 -6.93 10.15
N ILE A 94 -7.22 -6.68 8.84
CA ILE A 94 -8.29 -7.04 7.90
C ILE A 94 -8.55 -8.55 7.92
N MET A 95 -7.49 -9.36 7.82
CA MET A 95 -7.59 -10.83 7.86
C MET A 95 -8.20 -11.34 9.18
N LEU A 96 -7.86 -10.71 10.31
CA LEU A 96 -8.43 -11.05 11.62
C LEU A 96 -9.93 -10.74 11.69
N VAL A 97 -10.35 -9.57 11.18
CA VAL A 97 -11.77 -9.18 11.14
C VAL A 97 -12.59 -10.14 10.29
N GLU A 98 -12.09 -10.54 9.11
CA GLU A 98 -12.73 -11.53 8.25
C GLU A 98 -12.84 -12.89 8.95
N THR A 99 -11.76 -13.34 9.59
CA THR A 99 -11.72 -14.60 10.33
C THR A 99 -12.73 -14.62 11.47
N ILE A 100 -12.77 -13.56 12.28
CA ILE A 100 -13.72 -13.43 13.39
C ILE A 100 -15.16 -13.41 12.87
N SER A 101 -15.42 -12.69 11.78
CA SER A 101 -16.75 -12.64 11.15
C SER A 101 -17.20 -14.03 10.69
N MET A 102 -16.31 -14.81 10.08
CA MET A 102 -16.59 -16.19 9.68
C MET A 102 -16.79 -17.11 10.91
N MET A 103 -16.04 -16.92 11.99
CA MET A 103 -16.26 -17.65 13.25
C MET A 103 -17.64 -17.34 13.85
N PHE A 104 -18.11 -16.10 13.78
CA PHE A 104 -19.45 -15.73 14.23
C PHE A 104 -20.53 -16.42 13.39
N VAL A 105 -20.40 -16.43 12.06
CA VAL A 105 -21.30 -17.19 11.18
C VAL A 105 -21.27 -18.69 11.53
N GLY A 106 -20.09 -19.21 11.87
CA GLY A 106 -19.90 -20.58 12.36
C GLY A 106 -20.69 -20.94 13.63
N ARG A 107 -20.96 -19.97 14.50
CA ARG A 107 -21.69 -20.19 15.76
C ARG A 107 -23.21 -20.16 15.63
N LEU A 108 -23.76 -19.86 14.44
CA LEU A 108 -25.21 -19.83 14.23
C LEU A 108 -25.87 -21.23 14.22
N ASN A 109 -25.09 -22.32 14.34
CA ASN A 109 -25.56 -23.73 14.29
C ASN A 109 -26.37 -24.09 13.03
N ASP A 110 -26.33 -23.26 11.99
CA ASP A 110 -26.93 -23.53 10.70
C ASP A 110 -25.83 -23.93 9.71
N THR A 111 -25.74 -25.24 9.46
CA THR A 111 -24.74 -25.83 8.55
C THR A 111 -24.91 -25.33 7.12
N PHE A 112 -26.16 -25.09 6.69
CA PHE A 112 -26.46 -24.60 5.34
C PHE A 112 -26.04 -23.14 5.17
N ALA A 113 -26.20 -22.32 6.20
CA ALA A 113 -25.74 -20.93 6.21
C ALA A 113 -24.20 -20.83 6.10
N ILE A 114 -23.45 -21.65 6.85
CA ILE A 114 -21.98 -21.63 6.81
C ILE A 114 -21.46 -22.10 5.45
N ALA A 115 -22.03 -23.18 4.92
CA ALA A 115 -21.68 -23.70 3.59
C ALA A 115 -21.99 -22.66 2.50
N GLY A 116 -23.16 -22.02 2.58
CA GLY A 116 -23.59 -21.00 1.63
C GLY A 116 -22.70 -19.76 1.66
N VAL A 117 -22.36 -19.25 2.85
CA VAL A 117 -21.46 -18.10 2.99
C VAL A 117 -20.05 -18.44 2.50
N GLY A 118 -19.51 -19.62 2.83
CA GLY A 118 -18.20 -20.06 2.35
C GLY A 118 -18.12 -20.15 0.83
N LEU A 119 -19.13 -20.75 0.20
CA LEU A 119 -19.22 -20.83 -1.27
C LEU A 119 -19.37 -19.45 -1.90
N ALA A 120 -20.20 -18.57 -1.33
CA ALA A 120 -20.37 -17.21 -1.82
C ALA A 120 -19.07 -16.41 -1.77
N ILE A 121 -18.30 -16.51 -0.69
CA ILE A 121 -17.00 -15.83 -0.55
C ILE A 121 -16.04 -16.31 -1.64
N ILE A 122 -15.92 -17.62 -1.85
CA ILE A 122 -15.02 -18.17 -2.88
C ILE A 122 -15.45 -17.71 -4.28
N PHE A 123 -16.75 -17.78 -4.58
CA PHE A 123 -17.30 -17.35 -5.86
C PHE A 123 -17.04 -15.85 -6.10
N MET A 124 -17.38 -14.99 -5.14
CA MET A 124 -17.15 -13.55 -5.22
C MET A 124 -15.66 -13.19 -5.31
N ASN A 125 -14.80 -13.94 -4.63
CA ASN A 125 -13.36 -13.70 -4.70
C ASN A 125 -12.82 -13.96 -6.11
N VAL A 126 -13.18 -15.10 -6.71
CA VAL A 126 -12.72 -15.50 -8.04
C VAL A 126 -13.32 -14.60 -9.13
N THR A 127 -14.62 -14.35 -9.06
CA THR A 127 -15.35 -13.62 -10.09
C THR A 127 -15.12 -12.12 -10.02
N THR A 128 -14.94 -11.56 -8.81
CA THR A 128 -15.00 -10.12 -8.61
C THR A 128 -13.75 -9.53 -7.98
N MET A 129 -13.26 -10.05 -6.84
CA MET A 129 -12.09 -9.47 -6.17
C MET A 129 -10.81 -9.58 -7.00
N VAL A 130 -10.54 -10.75 -7.58
CA VAL A 130 -9.34 -10.99 -8.40
C VAL A 130 -9.24 -10.03 -9.61
N PRO A 131 -10.26 -9.93 -10.49
CA PRO A 131 -10.19 -9.01 -11.63
C PRO A 131 -10.12 -7.53 -11.20
N LEU A 132 -10.83 -7.12 -10.14
CA LEU A 132 -10.72 -5.76 -9.60
C LEU A 132 -9.32 -5.44 -9.10
N SER A 133 -8.73 -6.38 -8.34
CA SER A 133 -7.39 -6.23 -7.79
C SER A 133 -6.33 -6.16 -8.90
N GLY A 134 -6.52 -6.95 -9.97
CA GLY A 134 -5.69 -6.88 -11.17
C GLY A 134 -5.77 -5.53 -11.87
N LEU A 135 -6.98 -4.98 -12.04
CA LEU A 135 -7.17 -3.67 -12.64
C LEU A 135 -6.56 -2.55 -11.78
N ASN A 136 -6.78 -2.59 -10.46
CA ASN A 136 -6.20 -1.64 -9.51
C ASN A 136 -4.67 -1.68 -9.53
N SER A 137 -4.07 -2.88 -9.62
CA SER A 137 -2.62 -3.06 -9.73
C SER A 137 -2.06 -2.47 -11.03
N ALA A 138 -2.75 -2.67 -12.16
CA ALA A 138 -2.34 -2.07 -13.43
C ALA A 138 -2.36 -0.53 -13.39
N ILE A 139 -3.41 0.05 -12.80
CA ILE A 139 -3.56 1.51 -12.64
C ILE A 139 -2.46 2.06 -11.72
N SER A 140 -2.16 1.39 -10.61
CA SER A 140 -1.13 1.86 -9.68
C SER A 140 0.27 1.84 -10.29
N VAL A 141 0.58 0.86 -11.14
CA VAL A 141 1.83 0.83 -11.91
C VAL A 141 1.90 2.00 -12.88
N LEU A 142 0.84 2.29 -13.63
CA LEU A 142 0.80 3.44 -14.54
C LEU A 142 0.99 4.76 -13.79
N ALA A 143 0.33 4.92 -12.64
CA ALA A 143 0.50 6.08 -11.77
C ALA A 143 1.94 6.21 -11.24
N ALA A 144 2.56 5.09 -10.84
CA ALA A 144 3.95 5.05 -10.37
C ALA A 144 4.94 5.40 -11.49
N VAL A 145 4.68 4.97 -12.73
CA VAL A 145 5.51 5.34 -13.89
C VAL A 145 5.42 6.85 -14.19
N ALA A 146 4.21 7.43 -14.15
CA ALA A 146 4.03 8.87 -14.31
C ALA A 146 4.72 9.67 -13.18
N TYR A 147 4.60 9.17 -11.94
CA TYR A 147 5.30 9.73 -10.79
C TYR A 147 6.83 9.70 -10.96
N GLY A 148 7.37 8.59 -11.50
CA GLY A 148 8.80 8.46 -11.82
C GLY A 148 9.31 9.48 -12.85
N LYS A 149 8.44 9.93 -13.77
CA LYS A 149 8.73 11.00 -14.73
C LYS A 149 8.65 12.41 -14.14
N LYS A 150 8.32 12.55 -12.84
CA LYS A 150 8.06 13.82 -12.14
C LYS A 150 6.88 14.62 -12.71
N ASP A 151 5.98 13.98 -13.45
CA ASP A 151 4.74 14.60 -13.93
C ASP A 151 3.58 14.26 -12.97
N PHE A 152 3.40 15.09 -11.95
CA PHE A 152 2.35 14.90 -10.96
C PHE A 152 0.94 15.16 -11.52
N ALA A 153 0.82 16.04 -12.52
CA ALA A 153 -0.48 16.36 -13.14
C ALA A 153 -1.00 15.20 -13.99
N GLU A 154 -0.10 14.51 -14.70
CA GLU A 154 -0.44 13.27 -15.42
C GLU A 154 -0.75 12.14 -14.44
N CYS A 155 -0.01 12.04 -13.34
CA CYS A 155 -0.23 11.02 -12.29
C CYS A 155 -1.66 11.08 -11.71
N GLU A 156 -2.12 12.27 -11.30
CA GLU A 156 -3.48 12.45 -10.79
C GLU A 156 -4.55 12.15 -11.84
N ARG A 157 -4.31 12.54 -13.09
CA ARG A 157 -5.24 12.28 -14.20
C ARG A 157 -5.37 10.79 -14.50
N VAL A 158 -4.27 10.05 -14.46
CA VAL A 158 -4.25 8.58 -14.61
C VAL A 158 -5.05 7.93 -13.47
N LEU A 159 -4.85 8.39 -12.23
CA LEU A 159 -5.59 7.87 -11.07
C LEU A 159 -7.10 8.12 -11.19
N GLN A 160 -7.51 9.34 -11.56
CA GLN A 160 -8.92 9.70 -11.74
C GLN A 160 -9.57 8.86 -12.85
N ARG A 161 -8.91 8.71 -14.00
CA ARG A 161 -9.38 7.87 -15.11
C ARG A 161 -9.45 6.40 -14.70
N GLY A 162 -8.45 5.91 -13.97
CA GLY A 162 -8.42 4.56 -13.44
C GLY A 162 -9.62 4.26 -12.53
N ARG A 163 -9.97 5.18 -11.62
CA ARG A 163 -11.14 5.01 -10.74
C ARG A 163 -12.46 4.95 -11.52
N ILE A 164 -12.60 5.72 -12.59
CA ILE A 164 -13.77 5.65 -13.48
C ILE A 164 -13.81 4.30 -14.21
N LEU A 165 -12.67 3.81 -14.70
CA LEU A 165 -12.58 2.48 -15.32
C LEU A 165 -12.96 1.37 -14.34
N CYS A 166 -12.52 1.44 -13.08
CA CYS A 166 -12.91 0.47 -12.04
C CYS A 166 -14.41 0.51 -11.75
N LEU A 167 -15.03 1.70 -11.71
CA LEU A 167 -16.48 1.83 -11.56
C LEU A 167 -17.24 1.19 -12.72
N ILE A 168 -16.78 1.43 -13.96
CA ILE A 168 -17.38 0.80 -15.15
C ILE A 168 -17.20 -0.72 -15.09
N ALA A 169 -16.04 -1.22 -14.68
CA ALA A 169 -15.77 -2.65 -14.52
C ALA A 169 -16.60 -3.30 -13.40
N THR A 170 -17.04 -2.53 -12.40
CA THR A 170 -17.89 -3.04 -11.31
C THR A 170 -19.32 -3.34 -11.81
N VAL A 171 -19.80 -2.65 -12.85
CA VAL A 171 -21.14 -2.86 -13.44
C VAL A 171 -21.33 -4.28 -13.99
N PRO A 172 -20.50 -4.82 -14.91
CA PRO A 172 -20.67 -6.19 -15.38
C PRO A 172 -20.49 -7.21 -14.26
N LEU A 173 -19.61 -6.93 -13.29
CA LEU A 173 -19.40 -7.81 -12.14
C LEU A 173 -20.61 -7.86 -11.20
N PHE A 174 -21.36 -6.77 -11.08
CA PHE A 174 -22.65 -6.74 -10.38
C PHE A 174 -23.65 -7.72 -10.99
N PHE A 175 -23.79 -7.71 -12.32
CA PHE A 175 -24.71 -8.63 -13.00
C PHE A 175 -24.33 -10.09 -12.79
N ILE A 176 -23.03 -10.40 -12.78
CA ILE A 176 -22.56 -11.75 -12.47
C ILE A 176 -22.84 -12.10 -11.00
N ALA A 177 -22.66 -11.14 -10.07
CA ALA A 177 -22.93 -11.34 -8.66
C ALA A 177 -24.43 -11.59 -8.36
N ILE A 178 -25.34 -10.91 -9.05
CA ILE A 178 -26.79 -11.18 -8.97
C ILE A 178 -27.10 -12.60 -9.46
N SER A 179 -26.40 -13.03 -10.51
CA SER A 179 -26.59 -14.36 -11.12
C SER A 179 -25.96 -15.49 -10.27
N CYS A 180 -25.34 -15.19 -9.12
CA CYS A 180 -24.66 -16.16 -8.26
C CYS A 180 -25.58 -17.32 -7.85
N GLY A 181 -26.82 -17.04 -7.44
CA GLY A 181 -27.76 -18.08 -7.03
C GLY A 181 -28.06 -19.07 -8.16
N SER A 182 -28.40 -18.54 -9.35
CA SER A 182 -28.68 -19.37 -10.53
C SER A 182 -27.46 -20.18 -10.97
N ILE A 183 -26.26 -19.62 -10.88
CA ILE A 183 -25.01 -20.32 -11.21
C ILE A 183 -24.77 -21.47 -10.22
N MET A 184 -24.97 -21.23 -8.92
CA MET A 184 -24.80 -22.27 -7.90
C MET A 184 -25.83 -23.40 -8.05
N THR A 185 -27.10 -23.08 -8.32
CA THR A 185 -28.12 -24.09 -8.61
C THR A 185 -27.77 -24.88 -9.88
N ALA A 186 -27.24 -24.24 -10.92
CA ALA A 186 -26.80 -24.93 -12.14
C ALA A 186 -25.60 -25.86 -11.91
N MET A 187 -24.75 -25.58 -10.91
CA MET A 187 -23.65 -26.45 -10.49
C MET A 187 -24.12 -27.66 -9.65
N GLY A 188 -25.42 -27.77 -9.36
CA GLY A 188 -26.00 -28.84 -8.54
C GLY A 188 -25.92 -28.60 -7.03
N VAL A 189 -25.71 -27.35 -6.60
CA VAL A 189 -25.79 -26.97 -5.19
C VAL A 189 -27.26 -26.94 -4.74
N GLU A 190 -27.53 -27.37 -3.52
CA GLU A 190 -28.85 -27.33 -2.89
C GLU A 190 -29.43 -25.90 -2.86
N GLU A 191 -30.72 -25.78 -3.14
CA GLU A 191 -31.38 -24.47 -3.35
C GLU A 191 -31.37 -23.59 -2.08
N GLU A 192 -31.48 -24.21 -0.89
CA GLU A 192 -31.38 -23.50 0.39
C GLU A 192 -30.01 -22.84 0.58
N VAL A 193 -28.93 -23.56 0.23
CA VAL A 193 -27.55 -23.07 0.28
C VAL A 193 -27.33 -21.96 -0.75
N ALA A 194 -27.83 -22.16 -1.98
CA ALA A 194 -27.73 -21.17 -3.05
C ALA A 194 -28.43 -19.84 -2.69
N ASN A 195 -29.58 -19.91 -2.03
CA ASN A 195 -30.32 -18.72 -1.58
C ASN A 195 -29.55 -17.95 -0.49
N HIS A 196 -28.93 -18.67 0.45
CA HIS A 196 -28.05 -18.05 1.46
C HIS A 196 -26.84 -17.36 0.82
N SER A 197 -26.23 -18.00 -0.18
CA SER A 197 -25.11 -17.43 -0.94
C SER A 197 -25.49 -16.19 -1.74
N GLN A 198 -26.68 -16.18 -2.35
CA GLN A 198 -27.18 -15.04 -3.09
C GLN A 198 -27.45 -13.84 -2.16
N ASN A 199 -28.06 -14.06 -1.00
CA ASN A 199 -28.26 -13.01 -0.01
C ASN A 199 -26.95 -12.41 0.47
N TYR A 200 -25.94 -13.26 0.72
CA TYR A 200 -24.60 -12.80 1.08
C TYR A 200 -23.95 -11.96 -0.03
N SER A 201 -24.14 -12.36 -1.29
CA SER A 201 -23.57 -11.67 -2.47
C SER A 201 -24.07 -10.22 -2.62
N TYR A 202 -25.33 -9.94 -2.29
CA TYR A 202 -25.87 -8.58 -2.31
C TYR A 202 -25.16 -7.66 -1.31
N PHE A 203 -24.96 -8.11 -0.07
CA PHE A 203 -24.23 -7.34 0.94
C PHE A 203 -22.75 -7.20 0.57
N PHE A 204 -22.14 -8.26 0.05
CA PHE A 204 -20.75 -8.26 -0.38
C PHE A 204 -20.50 -7.26 -1.51
N PHE A 205 -21.44 -7.10 -2.44
CA PHE A 205 -21.32 -6.14 -3.53
C PHE A 205 -21.18 -4.68 -3.05
N PHE A 206 -21.96 -4.27 -2.05
CA PHE A 206 -21.81 -2.93 -1.46
C PHE A 206 -20.44 -2.75 -0.79
N ALA A 207 -19.96 -3.78 -0.08
CA ALA A 207 -18.64 -3.76 0.54
C ALA A 207 -17.53 -3.68 -0.52
N LEU A 208 -17.67 -4.42 -1.62
CA LEU A 208 -16.72 -4.45 -2.73
C LEU A 208 -16.51 -3.09 -3.38
N ALA A 209 -17.58 -2.34 -3.67
CA ALA A 209 -17.45 -1.02 -4.30
C ALA A 209 -16.61 -0.07 -3.42
N SER A 210 -16.82 -0.13 -2.10
CA SER A 210 -16.01 0.63 -1.14
C SER A 210 -14.56 0.11 -1.07
N HIS A 211 -14.39 -1.21 -1.03
CA HIS A 211 -13.08 -1.86 -0.96
C HIS A 211 -12.22 -1.50 -2.18
N CYS A 212 -12.79 -1.52 -3.38
CA CYS A 212 -12.10 -1.18 -4.61
C CYS A 212 -11.54 0.26 -4.59
N GLN A 213 -12.32 1.22 -4.10
CA GLN A 213 -11.92 2.62 -4.00
C GLN A 213 -10.83 2.81 -2.94
N PHE A 214 -10.96 2.12 -1.81
CA PHE A 214 -9.97 2.11 -0.74
C PHE A 214 -8.63 1.53 -1.22
N ASP A 215 -8.65 0.40 -1.92
CA ASP A 215 -7.46 -0.24 -2.47
C ASP A 215 -6.74 0.62 -3.51
N CYS A 216 -7.49 1.24 -4.42
CA CYS A 216 -6.95 2.20 -5.37
C CYS A 216 -6.17 3.31 -4.66
N TYR A 217 -6.77 3.89 -3.61
CA TYR A 217 -6.17 4.97 -2.85
C TYR A 217 -4.95 4.50 -2.04
N ARG A 218 -5.06 3.37 -1.37
CA ARG A 218 -3.96 2.75 -0.61
C ARG A 218 -2.76 2.43 -1.51
N SER A 219 -3.01 1.85 -2.68
CA SER A 219 -1.97 1.50 -3.64
C SER A 219 -1.24 2.74 -4.17
N TYR A 220 -1.97 3.83 -4.39
CA TYR A 220 -1.41 5.13 -4.75
C TYR A 220 -0.57 5.76 -3.64
N LEU A 221 -1.02 5.73 -2.39
CA LEU A 221 -0.23 6.24 -1.25
C LEU A 221 1.06 5.44 -1.07
N ASN A 222 0.96 4.10 -1.16
CA ASN A 222 2.12 3.22 -1.06
C ASN A 222 3.15 3.48 -2.17
N SER A 223 2.71 3.78 -3.40
CA SER A 223 3.61 4.05 -4.53
C SER A 223 4.24 5.44 -4.47
N THR A 224 3.57 6.42 -3.85
CA THR A 224 4.10 7.77 -3.66
C THR A 224 4.99 7.91 -2.42
N GLY A 225 4.94 6.94 -1.50
CA GLY A 225 5.84 6.84 -0.35
C GLY A 225 5.65 7.96 0.69
N GLN A 226 4.44 8.53 0.76
CA GLN A 226 3.99 9.49 1.77
C GLN A 226 3.26 8.80 2.92
#